data_AF-A0A0C7NBI2-F1
#
_entry.id   AF-A0A0C7NBI2-F1
#
_cell.length_a   1.000
_cell.length_b   1.000
_cell.length_c   1.000
_cell.angle_alpha   90.00
_cell.angle_beta   90.00
_cell.angle_gamma   90.00
#
_symmetry.space_group_name_H-M   'P 1'
#
loop_
_entity.id
_entity.type
_entity.pdbx_description
1 polymer ?
#
loop_
_entity_poly.entity_id
_entity_poly.type
_entity_poly.pdbx_seq_one_letter_code
_entity_poly.pdbx_strand_id
1 'polypeptide(L)'
;MNSTVIFIERSAPATITDFYDVLANDLISVKEKWSFEFKTFRFTVKNLPPDSPRLMHSITFSHHGNKTVTIKNKSAVVTSTNPGDIPTSLILNGCSSRSSEPFDHLLTSKLSNLWTQRQSIKGDFGSTYQTAELIIRATNVFSYGGFKGLLIELECEENVQDTDFEQRVAKIRNYLKEMGIEDYKICGDSIDPLMKNYACNLAFQYVKVLEF
;
A
#
# COMPACT_ATOMS: atom_id res chain seq x y z
N MET A 1 -3.73 2.42 15.38
CA MET A 1 -3.16 1.54 14.34
C MET A 1 -1.98 2.23 13.69
N ASN A 2 -0.82 1.63 13.87
CA ASN A 2 0.43 2.09 13.28
C ASN A 2 0.83 1.13 12.15
N SER A 3 1.36 1.68 11.07
CA SER A 3 1.84 0.90 9.92
C SER A 3 3.22 1.35 9.49
N THR A 4 3.97 0.43 8.89
CA THR A 4 5.24 0.71 8.22
C THR A 4 5.38 -0.21 7.03
N VAL A 5 5.90 0.34 5.93
CA VAL A 5 6.15 -0.43 4.71
C VAL A 5 7.64 -0.46 4.45
N ILE A 6 8.15 -1.65 4.14
CA ILE A 6 9.53 -1.92 3.77
C ILE A 6 9.53 -2.49 2.36
N PHE A 7 10.39 -1.96 1.50
CA PHE A 7 10.58 -2.43 0.14
C PHE A 7 12.05 -2.78 -0.10
N ILE A 8 12.28 -4.02 -0.54
CA ILE A 8 13.61 -4.59 -0.79
C ILE A 8 13.75 -4.79 -2.30
N GLU A 9 14.37 -3.81 -2.95
CA GLU A 9 14.56 -3.81 -4.41
C GLU A 9 15.53 -4.92 -4.87
N ARG A 10 16.65 -5.06 -4.16
CA ARG A 10 17.68 -6.07 -4.45
C ARG A 10 17.37 -7.41 -3.79
N SER A 11 16.29 -8.03 -4.21
CA SER A 11 15.88 -9.37 -3.74
C SER A 11 15.67 -10.33 -4.91
N ALA A 12 15.49 -11.61 -4.59
CA ALA A 12 15.02 -12.61 -5.54
C ALA A 12 13.61 -13.06 -5.15
N PRO A 13 12.82 -13.67 -6.05
CA PRO A 13 11.51 -14.21 -5.71
C PRO A 13 11.55 -15.23 -4.55
N ALA A 14 12.68 -15.93 -4.37
CA ALA A 14 12.90 -16.88 -3.27
C ALA A 14 13.10 -16.21 -1.90
N THR A 15 13.46 -14.92 -1.85
CA THR A 15 13.71 -14.19 -0.60
C THR A 15 12.48 -14.15 0.31
N ILE A 16 11.26 -14.25 -0.25
CA ILE A 16 10.03 -14.35 0.55
C ILE A 16 9.96 -15.64 1.36
N THR A 17 10.52 -16.74 0.84
CA THR A 17 10.59 -18.03 1.52
C THR A 17 11.65 -17.99 2.62
N ASP A 18 12.83 -17.44 2.31
CA ASP A 18 13.87 -17.23 3.32
C ASP A 18 13.36 -16.36 4.47
N PHE A 19 12.57 -15.32 4.16
CA PHE A 19 11.95 -14.46 5.16
C PHE A 19 10.91 -15.21 6.01
N TYR A 20 10.12 -16.09 5.39
CA TYR A 20 9.18 -16.94 6.11
C TYR A 20 9.89 -17.87 7.10
N ASP A 21 11.00 -18.49 6.69
CA ASP A 21 11.74 -19.42 7.53
C ASP A 21 12.31 -18.73 8.78
N VAL A 22 12.80 -17.49 8.65
CA VAL A 22 13.25 -16.69 9.80
C VAL A 22 12.08 -16.31 10.71
N LEU A 23 10.94 -15.94 10.14
CA LEU A 23 9.73 -15.59 10.89
C LEU A 23 9.04 -16.78 11.56
N ALA A 24 9.27 -18.01 11.08
CA ALA A 24 8.52 -19.20 11.51
C ALA A 24 8.62 -19.46 13.02
N ASN A 25 9.72 -19.04 13.66
CA ASN A 25 9.93 -19.18 15.10
C ASN A 25 8.97 -18.33 15.95
N ASP A 26 8.53 -17.19 15.41
CA ASP A 26 7.73 -16.18 16.11
C ASP A 26 6.27 -16.14 15.63
N LEU A 27 5.91 -17.05 14.73
CA LEU A 27 4.64 -17.07 14.05
C LEU A 27 3.57 -17.77 14.89
N ILE A 28 2.43 -17.11 15.10
CA ILE A 28 1.24 -17.71 15.71
C ILE A 28 0.42 -18.41 14.64
N SER A 29 0.13 -17.73 13.53
CA SER A 29 -0.68 -18.29 12.44
C SER A 29 -0.44 -17.59 11.11
N VAL A 30 -0.76 -18.29 10.02
CA VAL A 30 -0.84 -17.71 8.67
C VAL A 30 -2.30 -17.40 8.37
N LYS A 31 -2.61 -16.13 8.08
CA LYS A 31 -3.96 -15.66 7.72
C LYS A 31 -4.17 -15.74 6.20
N GLU A 32 -5.28 -15.18 5.75
CA GLU A 32 -5.69 -15.14 4.34
C GLU A 32 -4.64 -14.47 3.45
N LYS A 33 -4.65 -14.88 2.17
CA LYS A 33 -3.85 -14.25 1.13
C LYS A 33 -4.39 -12.86 0.81
N TRP A 34 -3.50 -11.96 0.45
CA TRP A 34 -3.85 -10.59 0.09
C TRP A 34 -3.17 -10.19 -1.22
N SER A 35 -3.64 -9.11 -1.81
CA SER A 35 -3.06 -8.53 -3.00
C SER A 35 -3.19 -7.02 -2.99
N PHE A 36 -2.30 -6.36 -3.71
CA PHE A 36 -2.40 -4.92 -3.94
C PHE A 36 -2.06 -4.57 -5.39
N GLU A 37 -2.65 -3.48 -5.85
CA GLU A 37 -2.33 -2.89 -7.14
C GLU A 37 -1.96 -1.42 -6.94
N PHE A 38 -0.74 -1.06 -7.34
CA PHE A 38 -0.21 0.29 -7.31
C PHE A 38 -0.07 0.80 -8.74
N LYS A 39 -0.75 1.91 -9.06
CA LYS A 39 -0.71 2.55 -10.37
C LYS A 39 -0.17 3.96 -10.24
N THR A 40 0.68 4.34 -11.20
CA THR A 40 1.14 5.72 -11.34
C THR A 40 0.53 6.34 -12.58
N PHE A 41 -0.15 7.47 -12.38
CA PHE A 41 -0.74 8.29 -13.41
C PHE A 41 0.05 9.58 -13.58
N ARG A 42 0.31 9.97 -14.82
CA ARG A 42 0.95 11.24 -15.17
C ARG A 42 -0.07 12.14 -15.84
N PHE A 43 -0.15 13.37 -15.34
CA PHE A 43 -0.96 14.43 -15.92
C PHE A 43 -0.36 14.91 -17.25
N THR A 44 -1.18 14.96 -18.29
CA THR A 44 -0.76 15.24 -19.68
C THR A 44 -0.81 16.72 -20.05
N VAL A 45 -1.60 17.51 -19.33
CA VAL A 45 -1.84 18.92 -19.67
C VAL A 45 -0.58 19.76 -19.46
N LYS A 46 -0.20 20.51 -20.49
CA LYS A 46 1.03 21.31 -20.52
C LYS A 46 0.89 22.67 -19.81
N ASN A 47 -0.34 23.18 -19.70
CA ASN A 47 -0.68 24.50 -19.14
C ASN A 47 -0.63 24.55 -17.61
N LEU A 48 0.43 24.02 -17.03
CA LEU A 48 0.65 24.00 -15.59
C LEU A 48 1.99 24.68 -15.28
N PRO A 49 2.11 25.36 -14.13
CA PRO A 49 3.39 25.88 -13.66
C PRO A 49 4.46 24.77 -13.66
N PRO A 50 5.72 25.09 -14.00
CA PRO A 50 6.79 24.11 -14.11
C PRO A 50 7.01 23.31 -12.81
N ASP A 51 6.82 23.94 -11.65
CA ASP A 51 7.00 23.31 -10.33
C ASP A 51 5.80 22.47 -9.87
N SER A 52 4.71 22.41 -10.65
CA SER A 52 3.55 21.67 -10.21
C SER A 52 3.76 20.16 -10.38
N PRO A 53 3.59 19.35 -9.31
CA PRO A 53 3.69 17.90 -9.39
C PRO A 53 2.62 17.33 -10.33
N ARG A 54 3.11 16.57 -11.32
CA ARG A 54 2.32 15.97 -12.41
C ARG A 54 1.96 14.51 -12.16
N LEU A 55 2.45 13.91 -11.09
CA LEU A 55 2.19 12.52 -10.76
C LEU A 55 1.04 12.41 -9.77
N MET A 56 0.30 11.33 -9.92
CA MET A 56 -0.74 10.89 -9.01
C MET A 56 -0.62 9.38 -8.89
N HIS A 57 -0.69 8.87 -7.67
CA HIS A 57 -0.60 7.45 -7.38
C HIS A 57 -1.95 6.95 -6.92
N SER A 58 -2.31 5.75 -7.34
CA SER A 58 -3.53 5.07 -6.93
C SER A 58 -3.17 3.69 -6.44
N ILE A 59 -3.69 3.33 -5.26
CA ILE A 59 -3.35 2.08 -4.60
C ILE A 59 -4.64 1.40 -4.18
N THR A 60 -4.83 0.17 -4.64
CA THR A 60 -5.98 -0.66 -4.28
C THR A 60 -5.52 -1.82 -3.41
N PHE A 61 -6.15 -1.98 -2.25
CA PHE A 61 -5.83 -3.02 -1.28
C PHE A 61 -6.96 -4.06 -1.20
N SER A 62 -6.66 -5.34 -1.42
CA SER A 62 -7.69 -6.38 -1.34
C SER A 62 -8.16 -6.63 0.10
N HIS A 63 -7.24 -6.57 1.07
CA HIS A 63 -7.49 -6.86 2.48
C HIS A 63 -8.22 -5.74 3.23
N HIS A 64 -8.43 -4.58 2.59
CA HIS A 64 -9.21 -3.47 3.13
C HIS A 64 -10.52 -3.25 2.34
N GLY A 65 -11.15 -4.34 1.90
CA GLY A 65 -12.46 -4.28 1.23
C GLY A 65 -12.39 -3.70 -0.19
N ASN A 66 -11.28 -3.89 -0.90
CA ASN A 66 -11.03 -3.34 -2.23
C ASN A 66 -11.15 -1.81 -2.29
N LYS A 67 -10.77 -1.12 -1.21
CA LYS A 67 -10.66 0.34 -1.19
C LYS A 67 -9.48 0.78 -2.04
N THR A 68 -9.70 1.83 -2.82
CA THR A 68 -8.69 2.49 -3.65
C THR A 68 -8.38 3.84 -3.05
N VAL A 69 -7.12 4.06 -2.68
CA VAL A 69 -6.62 5.33 -2.16
C VAL A 69 -5.81 6.03 -3.25
N THR A 70 -6.26 7.21 -3.64
CA THR A 70 -5.56 8.06 -4.61
C THR A 70 -4.79 9.16 -3.87
N ILE A 71 -3.50 9.28 -4.14
CA ILE A 71 -2.61 10.27 -3.52
C ILE A 71 -2.06 11.21 -4.58
N LYS A 72 -2.20 12.51 -4.30
CA LYS A 72 -1.58 13.60 -5.07
C LYS A 72 -1.22 14.73 -4.11
N ASN A 73 0.03 15.21 -4.15
CA ASN A 73 0.48 16.39 -3.38
C ASN A 73 0.22 16.31 -1.87
N LYS A 74 0.46 15.14 -1.23
CA LYS A 74 0.11 14.88 0.18
C LYS A 74 -1.39 15.01 0.50
N SER A 75 -2.25 15.03 -0.50
CA SER A 75 -3.69 14.86 -0.34
C SER A 75 -4.07 13.43 -0.73
N ALA A 76 -4.91 12.80 0.05
CA ALA A 76 -5.40 11.45 -0.20
C ALA A 76 -6.93 11.46 -0.32
N VAL A 77 -7.44 10.74 -1.30
CA VAL A 77 -8.87 10.50 -1.50
C VAL A 77 -9.09 9.00 -1.44
N VAL A 78 -9.99 8.56 -0.55
CA VAL A 78 -10.38 7.17 -0.41
C VAL A 78 -11.67 6.94 -1.18
N THR A 79 -11.65 5.96 -2.07
CA THR A 79 -12.83 5.49 -2.81
C THR A 79 -13.04 4.00 -2.52
N SER A 80 -14.28 3.55 -2.54
CA SER A 80 -14.62 2.14 -2.38
C SER A 80 -15.52 1.70 -3.51
N THR A 81 -15.36 0.46 -3.95
CA THR A 81 -16.25 -0.20 -4.90
C THR A 81 -17.24 -1.13 -4.20
N ASN A 82 -17.09 -1.33 -2.89
CA ASN A 82 -17.94 -2.23 -2.12
C ASN A 82 -19.30 -1.55 -1.86
N PRO A 83 -20.44 -2.16 -2.28
CA PRO A 83 -21.76 -1.60 -2.02
C PRO A 83 -22.06 -1.37 -0.53
N GLY A 84 -21.45 -2.17 0.35
CA GLY A 84 -21.62 -2.04 1.81
C GLY A 84 -20.96 -0.79 2.41
N ASP A 85 -19.96 -0.21 1.74
CA ASP A 85 -19.28 1.01 2.21
C ASP A 85 -20.05 2.29 1.81
N ILE A 86 -21.06 2.19 0.95
CA ILE A 86 -21.83 3.34 0.47
C ILE A 86 -22.80 3.79 1.57
N PRO A 87 -22.70 5.04 2.07
CA PRO A 87 -23.60 5.55 3.10
C PRO A 87 -25.08 5.44 2.70
N THR A 88 -25.90 4.84 3.57
CA THR A 88 -27.33 4.62 3.32
C THR A 88 -28.09 5.91 3.01
N SER A 89 -27.68 7.04 3.59
CA SER A 89 -28.27 8.36 3.31
C SER A 89 -28.10 8.78 1.84
N LEU A 90 -26.95 8.51 1.22
CA LEU A 90 -26.71 8.83 -0.20
C LEU A 90 -27.55 7.96 -1.13
N ILE A 91 -27.83 6.73 -0.72
CA ILE A 91 -28.69 5.81 -1.46
C ILE A 91 -30.16 6.25 -1.36
N LEU A 92 -30.65 6.51 -0.15
CA LEU A 92 -32.05 6.89 0.08
C LEU A 92 -32.41 8.22 -0.59
N ASN A 93 -31.45 9.13 -0.69
CA ASN A 93 -31.62 10.42 -1.35
C ASN A 93 -31.43 10.35 -2.88
N GLY A 94 -31.17 9.18 -3.46
CA GLY A 94 -30.97 9.02 -4.91
C GLY A 94 -29.64 9.57 -5.43
N CYS A 95 -28.70 9.97 -4.56
CA CYS A 95 -27.38 10.47 -4.95
C CYS A 95 -26.43 9.37 -5.42
N SER A 96 -26.69 8.11 -5.06
CA SER A 96 -25.90 6.94 -5.47
C SER A 96 -26.80 5.83 -6.01
N SER A 97 -26.39 5.24 -7.12
CA SER A 97 -27.06 4.11 -7.78
C SER A 97 -26.73 2.74 -7.16
N ARG A 98 -25.97 2.70 -6.05
CA ARG A 98 -25.38 1.50 -5.44
C ARG A 98 -24.39 0.72 -6.31
N SER A 99 -24.14 1.20 -7.53
CA SER A 99 -23.11 0.67 -8.43
C SER A 99 -21.97 1.66 -8.50
N SER A 100 -20.80 1.25 -8.02
CA SER A 100 -19.59 2.06 -8.01
C SER A 100 -18.48 1.33 -8.75
N GLU A 101 -17.92 1.97 -9.77
CA GLU A 101 -16.75 1.46 -10.48
C GLU A 101 -15.46 1.91 -9.78
N PRO A 102 -14.34 1.16 -9.93
CA PRO A 102 -13.04 1.59 -9.43
C PRO A 102 -12.65 2.97 -10.00
N PHE A 103 -12.08 3.84 -9.17
CA PHE A 103 -11.67 5.17 -9.61
C PHE A 103 -10.65 5.12 -10.76
N ASP A 104 -9.78 4.10 -10.77
CA ASP A 104 -8.83 3.86 -11.86
C ASP A 104 -9.50 3.63 -13.21
N HIS A 105 -10.69 3.00 -13.21
CA HIS A 105 -11.45 2.79 -14.44
C HIS A 105 -11.98 4.11 -14.98
N LEU A 106 -12.43 5.02 -14.12
CA LEU A 106 -12.82 6.38 -14.50
C LEU A 106 -11.63 7.15 -15.11
N LEU A 107 -10.45 7.05 -14.49
CA LEU A 107 -9.22 7.70 -14.97
C LEU A 107 -8.82 7.23 -16.36
N THR A 108 -8.89 5.92 -16.60
CA THR A 108 -8.44 5.30 -17.86
C THR A 108 -9.47 5.34 -18.97
N SER A 109 -10.77 5.32 -18.65
CA SER A 109 -11.84 5.28 -19.66
C SER A 109 -12.41 6.66 -20.00
N LYS A 110 -12.60 7.54 -19.00
CA LYS A 110 -13.28 8.84 -19.17
C LYS A 110 -12.34 10.04 -19.07
N LEU A 111 -11.25 9.92 -18.31
CA LEU A 111 -10.29 11.01 -18.07
C LEU A 111 -8.90 10.75 -18.68
N SER A 112 -8.82 9.86 -19.68
CA SER A 112 -7.57 9.46 -20.33
C SER A 112 -6.88 10.57 -21.10
N ASN A 113 -7.65 11.58 -21.51
CA ASN A 113 -7.13 12.82 -22.10
C ASN A 113 -6.33 13.66 -21.10
N LEU A 114 -6.62 13.56 -19.80
CA LEU A 114 -5.95 14.29 -18.72
C LEU A 114 -4.88 13.46 -18.01
N TRP A 115 -5.14 12.17 -17.83
CA TRP A 115 -4.29 11.27 -17.06
C TRP A 115 -3.88 10.06 -17.90
N THR A 116 -2.58 9.80 -17.96
CA THR A 116 -2.05 8.59 -18.61
C THR A 116 -1.41 7.69 -17.56
N GLN A 117 -1.82 6.43 -17.52
CA GLN A 117 -1.16 5.42 -16.68
C GLN A 117 0.26 5.15 -17.22
N ARG A 118 1.27 5.38 -16.39
CA ARG A 118 2.69 5.18 -16.73
C ARG A 118 3.23 3.86 -16.23
N GLN A 119 2.77 3.43 -15.06
CA GLN A 119 3.27 2.23 -14.42
C GLN A 119 2.13 1.56 -13.68
N SER A 120 2.15 0.23 -13.68
CA SER A 120 1.36 -0.61 -12.80
C SER A 120 2.30 -1.61 -12.15
N ILE A 121 2.23 -1.65 -10.83
CA ILE A 121 2.97 -2.54 -9.95
C ILE A 121 1.91 -3.37 -9.20
N LYS A 122 2.12 -4.67 -9.10
CA LYS A 122 1.19 -5.60 -8.46
C LYS A 122 1.94 -6.51 -7.51
N GLY A 123 1.35 -6.76 -6.35
CA GLY A 123 1.76 -7.82 -5.45
C GLY A 123 0.61 -8.79 -5.30
N ASP A 124 0.61 -9.87 -6.08
CA ASP A 124 -0.45 -10.87 -6.08
C ASP A 124 -0.12 -12.04 -5.14
N PHE A 125 -1.14 -12.63 -4.51
CA PHE A 125 -1.00 -13.80 -3.61
C PHE A 125 -0.01 -13.62 -2.44
N GLY A 126 0.06 -12.40 -1.89
CA GLY A 126 0.81 -12.09 -0.68
C GLY A 126 0.36 -12.93 0.51
N SER A 127 1.30 -13.26 1.38
CA SER A 127 1.03 -13.98 2.64
C SER A 127 0.82 -13.00 3.78
N THR A 128 -0.11 -13.33 4.66
CA THR A 128 -0.35 -12.59 5.91
C THR A 128 0.11 -13.47 7.08
N TYR A 129 1.07 -12.99 7.84
CA TYR A 129 1.68 -13.66 8.98
C TYR A 129 1.23 -12.95 10.26
N GLN A 130 0.62 -13.69 11.18
CA GLN A 130 0.23 -13.19 12.49
C GLN A 130 1.30 -13.61 13.50
N THR A 131 1.93 -12.62 14.13
CA THR A 131 2.78 -12.81 15.32
C THR A 131 2.01 -12.38 16.57
N ALA A 132 2.60 -12.53 17.76
CA ALA A 132 2.00 -12.06 19.02
C ALA A 132 1.77 -10.54 19.04
N GLU A 133 2.63 -9.78 18.35
CA GLU A 133 2.71 -8.32 18.48
C GLU A 133 2.39 -7.56 17.18
N LEU A 134 2.52 -8.22 16.02
CA LEU A 134 2.42 -7.60 14.70
C LEU A 134 1.68 -8.49 13.71
N ILE A 135 1.01 -7.83 12.78
CA ILE A 135 0.57 -8.43 11.53
C ILE A 135 1.60 -8.07 10.46
N ILE A 136 2.22 -9.09 9.88
CA ILE A 136 3.26 -8.94 8.87
C ILE A 136 2.70 -9.46 7.55
N ARG A 137 2.61 -8.60 6.55
CA ARG A 137 2.15 -8.94 5.22
C ARG A 137 3.32 -8.88 4.26
N ALA A 138 3.68 -9.99 3.64
CA ALA A 138 4.78 -10.04 2.67
C ALA A 138 4.28 -10.47 1.30
N THR A 139 4.79 -9.83 0.25
CA THR A 139 4.45 -10.19 -1.13
C THR A 139 5.56 -9.83 -2.11
N ASN A 140 5.70 -10.65 -3.14
CA ASN A 140 6.59 -10.37 -4.25
C ASN A 140 5.95 -9.34 -5.17
N VAL A 141 6.71 -8.30 -5.48
CA VAL A 141 6.25 -7.17 -6.27
C VAL A 141 6.68 -7.35 -7.72
N PHE A 142 5.71 -7.29 -8.62
CA PHE A 142 5.90 -7.42 -10.06
C PHE A 142 5.45 -6.15 -10.77
N SER A 143 6.16 -5.81 -11.83
CA SER A 143 5.76 -4.80 -12.79
C SER A 143 5.69 -5.43 -14.19
N TYR A 144 5.29 -4.66 -15.20
CA TYR A 144 5.34 -5.15 -16.59
C TYR A 144 6.73 -5.66 -17.01
N GLY A 145 7.80 -5.09 -16.46
CA GLY A 145 9.19 -5.51 -16.72
C GLY A 145 9.66 -6.74 -15.94
N GLY A 146 8.78 -7.40 -15.18
CA GLY A 146 9.11 -8.55 -14.34
C GLY A 146 9.20 -8.21 -12.85
N PHE A 147 9.90 -9.06 -12.11
CA PHE A 147 10.10 -8.94 -10.67
C PHE A 147 10.81 -7.62 -10.33
N LYS A 148 10.29 -6.92 -9.31
CA LYS A 148 10.81 -5.62 -8.84
C LYS A 148 11.42 -5.69 -7.46
N GLY A 149 10.97 -6.61 -6.62
CA GLY A 149 11.45 -6.72 -5.24
C GLY A 149 10.45 -7.40 -4.33
N LEU A 150 10.80 -7.46 -3.05
CA LEU A 150 9.95 -7.97 -1.97
C LEU A 150 9.39 -6.78 -1.19
N LEU A 151 8.09 -6.77 -0.94
CA LEU A 151 7.43 -5.79 -0.09
C LEU A 151 6.94 -6.43 1.18
N ILE A 152 7.21 -5.77 2.29
CA ILE A 152 6.81 -6.17 3.63
C ILE A 152 6.04 -5.01 4.24
N GLU A 153 4.79 -5.25 4.58
CA GLU A 153 3.93 -4.35 5.32
C GLU A 153 3.82 -4.85 6.76
N LEU A 154 4.02 -3.93 7.70
CA LEU A 154 3.92 -4.16 9.13
C LEU A 154 2.73 -3.37 9.65
N GLU A 155 1.80 -4.04 10.30
CA GLU A 155 0.62 -3.44 10.94
C GLU A 155 0.56 -3.83 12.41
N CYS A 156 0.19 -2.87 13.25
CA CYS A 156 -0.10 -3.10 14.66
C CYS A 156 -1.55 -2.67 14.98
N GLU A 157 -2.38 -3.64 15.38
CA GLU A 157 -3.80 -3.43 15.69
C GLU A 157 -4.00 -2.60 16.98
N GLU A 158 -3.10 -2.70 17.95
CA GLU A 158 -3.18 -1.98 19.22
C GLU A 158 -2.71 -0.52 19.13
N ASN A 159 -3.27 0.37 19.96
CA ASN A 159 -2.78 1.74 20.18
C ASN A 159 -1.50 1.72 21.03
N VAL A 160 -0.46 1.09 20.49
CA VAL A 160 0.86 1.03 21.11
C VAL A 160 1.55 2.39 20.95
N GLN A 161 2.39 2.77 21.91
CA GLN A 161 3.22 3.95 21.78
C GLN A 161 4.14 3.83 20.55
N ASP A 162 4.40 4.95 19.89
CA ASP A 162 5.21 4.98 18.67
C ASP A 162 6.63 4.39 18.92
N THR A 163 7.17 4.56 20.13
CA THR A 163 8.47 3.99 20.55
C THR A 163 8.51 2.48 20.55
N ASP A 164 7.44 1.82 21.01
CA ASP A 164 7.38 0.36 21.08
C ASP A 164 7.15 -0.23 19.68
N PHE A 165 6.37 0.48 18.85
CA PHE A 165 6.21 0.11 17.45
C PHE A 165 7.53 0.20 16.68
N GLU A 166 8.35 1.23 16.94
CA GLU A 166 9.70 1.32 16.36
C GLU A 166 10.62 0.18 16.80
N GLN A 167 10.54 -0.26 18.05
CA GLN A 167 11.29 -1.44 18.52
C GLN A 167 10.86 -2.73 17.79
N ARG A 168 9.55 -2.89 17.60
CA ARG A 168 8.97 -4.01 16.83
C ARG A 168 9.44 -3.99 15.37
N VAL A 169 9.46 -2.82 14.73
CA VAL A 169 10.01 -2.64 13.39
C VAL A 169 11.51 -2.94 13.37
N ALA A 170 12.27 -2.52 14.39
CA ALA A 170 13.70 -2.81 14.51
C ALA A 170 13.99 -4.31 14.62
N LYS A 171 13.12 -5.08 15.29
CA LYS A 171 13.21 -6.54 15.33
C LYS A 171 13.14 -7.16 13.93
N ILE A 172 12.19 -6.71 13.09
CA ILE A 172 12.09 -7.17 11.69
C ILE A 172 13.32 -6.74 10.88
N ARG A 173 13.88 -5.55 11.13
CA ARG A 173 15.12 -5.10 10.49
C ARG A 173 16.32 -5.98 10.87
N ASN A 174 16.36 -6.50 12.10
CA ASN A 174 17.40 -7.45 12.50
C ASN A 174 17.27 -8.78 11.75
N TYR A 175 16.05 -9.29 11.55
CA TYR A 175 15.83 -10.47 10.70
C TYR A 175 16.31 -10.26 9.27
N LEU A 176 16.00 -9.11 8.67
CA LEU A 176 16.51 -8.78 7.33
C LEU A 176 18.04 -8.72 7.30
N LYS A 177 18.67 -8.19 8.37
CA LYS A 177 20.12 -8.16 8.50
C LYS A 177 20.73 -9.55 8.65
N GLU A 178 20.11 -10.46 9.40
CA GLU A 178 20.52 -11.86 9.52
C GLU A 178 20.47 -12.60 8.18
N MET A 179 19.50 -12.24 7.32
CA MET A 179 19.41 -12.72 5.94
C MET A 179 20.43 -12.07 4.98
N GLY A 180 21.23 -11.11 5.45
CA GLY A 180 22.20 -10.37 4.63
C GLY A 180 21.59 -9.24 3.77
N ILE A 181 20.37 -8.80 4.06
CA ILE A 181 19.67 -7.73 3.35
C ILE A 181 19.95 -6.40 4.06
N GLU A 182 20.85 -5.59 3.49
CA GLU A 182 21.20 -4.27 4.04
C GLU A 182 20.55 -3.11 3.28
N ASP A 183 20.24 -3.30 2.00
CA ASP A 183 19.69 -2.26 1.12
C ASP A 183 18.17 -2.41 0.98
N TYR A 184 17.42 -1.60 1.73
CA TYR A 184 15.96 -1.53 1.66
C TYR A 184 15.45 -0.11 1.94
N LYS A 185 14.31 0.23 1.33
CA LYS A 185 13.57 1.45 1.63
C LYS A 185 12.53 1.16 2.71
N ILE A 186 12.40 2.05 3.69
CA ILE A 186 11.41 1.94 4.78
C ILE A 186 10.67 3.26 4.95
N CYS A 187 9.37 3.18 5.18
CA CYS A 187 8.55 4.36 5.48
C CYS A 187 7.47 4.03 6.51
N GLY A 188 7.47 4.77 7.62
CA GLY A 188 6.43 4.78 8.66
C GLY A 188 5.70 6.12 8.77
N ASP A 189 5.91 7.02 7.81
CA ASP A 189 5.41 8.40 7.88
C ASP A 189 3.87 8.47 7.82
N SER A 190 3.34 9.58 8.34
CA SER A 190 1.92 9.94 8.23
C SER A 190 1.73 11.14 7.30
N ILE A 191 0.59 11.19 6.60
CA ILE A 191 0.25 12.34 5.73
C ILE A 191 -0.01 13.60 6.56
N ASP A 192 -0.82 13.46 7.60
CA ASP A 192 -1.19 14.52 8.53
C ASP A 192 -1.05 14.01 9.97
N PRO A 193 -0.22 14.65 10.82
CA PRO A 193 -0.10 14.30 12.23
C PRO A 193 -1.41 14.49 13.03
N LEU A 194 -2.31 15.37 12.57
CA LEU A 194 -3.53 15.75 13.29
C LEU A 194 -4.72 14.85 12.98
N MET A 195 -4.81 14.33 11.75
CA MET A 195 -5.90 13.46 11.29
C MET A 195 -5.34 12.12 10.82
N LYS A 196 -5.14 11.20 11.78
CA LYS A 196 -4.63 9.85 11.51
C LYS A 196 -5.69 8.99 10.83
N ASN A 197 -5.76 9.02 9.50
CA ASN A 197 -6.47 8.01 8.72
C ASN A 197 -5.49 6.90 8.30
N TYR A 198 -5.71 5.70 8.83
CA TYR A 198 -4.86 4.53 8.59
C TYR A 198 -4.67 4.22 7.10
N ALA A 199 -5.77 4.12 6.33
CA ALA A 199 -5.70 3.73 4.92
C ALA A 199 -4.93 4.78 4.07
N CYS A 200 -5.09 6.06 4.42
CA CYS A 200 -4.35 7.15 3.77
C CYS A 200 -2.86 7.10 4.11
N ASN A 201 -2.51 6.90 5.38
CA ASN A 201 -1.12 6.81 5.82
C ASN A 201 -0.41 5.59 5.22
N LEU A 202 -1.07 4.43 5.23
CA LEU A 202 -0.55 3.22 4.59
C LEU A 202 -0.27 3.48 3.10
N ALA A 203 -1.25 4.00 2.37
CA ALA A 203 -1.07 4.31 0.96
C ALA A 203 0.10 5.30 0.72
N PHE A 204 0.28 6.28 1.59
CA PHE A 204 1.40 7.22 1.49
C PHE A 204 2.75 6.54 1.71
N GLN A 205 2.83 5.62 2.67
CA GLN A 205 4.04 4.83 2.92
C GLN A 205 4.40 4.00 1.69
N TYR A 206 3.41 3.36 1.04
CA TYR A 206 3.61 2.66 -0.24
C TYR A 206 4.14 3.58 -1.34
N VAL A 207 3.58 4.79 -1.50
CA VAL A 207 4.11 5.77 -2.46
C VAL A 207 5.57 6.06 -2.17
N LYS A 208 5.94 6.32 -0.91
CA LYS A 208 7.31 6.68 -0.55
C LYS A 208 8.34 5.59 -0.81
N VAL A 209 7.98 4.32 -0.62
CA VAL A 209 8.93 3.22 -0.84
C VAL A 209 8.96 2.73 -2.29
N LEU A 210 7.86 2.90 -3.04
CA LEU A 210 7.74 2.47 -4.44
C LEU A 210 8.00 3.59 -5.47
N GLU A 211 8.10 4.84 -5.04
CA GLU A 211 8.51 5.96 -5.90
C GLU A 211 10.01 5.85 -6.20
N PHE A 212 10.34 5.83 -7.49
CA PHE A 212 11.69 5.73 -8.06
C PHE A 212 12.03 7.01 -8.83
#